data_AF-X1P7L0-F1
#
_entry.id   AF-X1P7L0-F1
#
_cell.length_a   1.000
_cell.length_b   1.000
_cell.length_c   1.000
_cell.angle_alpha   90.00
_cell.angle_beta   90.00
_cell.angle_gamma   90.00
#
_symmetry.space_group_name_H-M   'P 1'
#
loop_
_entity.id
_entity.type
_entity.pdbx_description
1 polymer ?
#
loop_
_entity_poly.entity_id
_entity_poly.type
_entity_poly.pdbx_seq_one_letter_code
_entity_poly.pdbx_strand_id
1 'polypeptide(L)'
;INEGLFYPTPPGQEQEAWDNFPDAFQRFIKREYKGEFEDKLLEAFNNALLTSPSWQENGYDHISSYREKQEIRKALYDKFNPQGRLLIL
;
A
#
# COMPACT_ATOMS: atom_id res chain seq x y z
N ILE A 1 22.95 2.20 -5.08
CA ILE A 1 21.93 1.15 -4.84
C ILE A 1 22.41 0.36 -3.63
N ASN A 2 21.55 0.08 -2.65
CA ASN A 2 21.91 -0.73 -1.49
C ASN A 2 21.73 -2.22 -1.88
N GLU A 3 22.74 -3.06 -1.70
CA GLU A 3 22.74 -4.48 -2.10
C GLU A 3 21.97 -5.39 -1.12
N GLY A 4 21.04 -4.82 -0.35
CA GLY A 4 20.22 -5.54 0.62
C GLY A 4 19.05 -6.26 -0.01
N LEU A 5 18.68 -7.41 0.58
CA LEU A 5 17.42 -8.09 0.28
C LEU A 5 16.27 -7.37 0.98
N PHE A 6 15.09 -7.36 0.36
CA PHE A 6 13.92 -6.64 0.87
C PHE A 6 12.69 -7.54 0.92
N TYR A 7 12.02 -7.57 2.09
CA TYR A 7 10.71 -8.20 2.26
C TYR A 7 9.62 -7.13 2.25
N PRO A 8 8.86 -6.99 1.15
CA PRO A 8 7.83 -5.98 1.06
C PRO A 8 6.55 -6.36 1.83
N THR A 9 5.84 -5.34 2.30
CA THR A 9 4.50 -5.45 2.88
C THR A 9 3.54 -4.60 2.02
N PRO A 10 2.88 -5.18 1.00
CA PRO A 10 2.05 -4.41 0.06
C PRO A 10 0.87 -3.71 0.77
N PRO A 11 0.58 -2.44 0.42
CA PRO A 11 -0.56 -1.73 0.96
C PRO A 11 -1.88 -2.49 0.75
N GLY A 12 -2.66 -2.66 1.81
CA GLY A 12 -3.94 -3.39 1.78
C GLY A 12 -3.81 -4.92 1.83
N GLN A 13 -2.60 -5.46 1.88
CA GLN A 13 -2.32 -6.90 2.03
C GLN A 13 -1.31 -7.15 3.16
N GLU A 14 -1.26 -6.26 4.15
CA GLU A 14 -0.26 -6.31 5.21
C GLU A 14 -0.38 -7.58 6.05
N GLN A 15 -1.60 -8.00 6.37
CA GLN A 15 -1.83 -9.22 7.16
C GLN A 15 -1.34 -10.46 6.41
N GLU A 16 -1.63 -10.57 5.12
CA GLU A 16 -1.18 -11.69 4.29
C GLU A 16 0.35 -11.73 4.18
N ALA A 17 1.00 -10.58 4.02
CA ALA A 17 2.46 -10.50 4.10
C ALA A 17 2.99 -10.96 5.47
N TRP A 18 2.39 -10.54 6.58
CA TRP A 18 2.82 -11.00 7.90
C TRP A 18 2.59 -12.51 8.12
N ASP A 19 1.49 -13.06 7.62
CA ASP A 19 1.19 -14.49 7.71
C ASP A 19 2.19 -15.33 6.89
N ASN A 20 2.67 -14.78 5.76
CA ASN A 20 3.67 -15.42 4.89
C ASN A 20 5.13 -15.19 5.33
N PHE A 21 5.39 -14.21 6.21
CA PHE A 21 6.73 -13.86 6.65
C PHE A 21 7.56 -15.04 7.21
N PRO A 22 7.00 -15.98 8.00
CA PRO A 22 7.77 -17.12 8.49
C PRO A 22 8.41 -17.96 7.38
N ASP A 23 7.72 -18.22 6.26
CA ASP A 23 8.28 -18.97 5.12
C ASP A 23 9.39 -18.16 4.42
N ALA A 24 9.12 -16.88 4.18
CA ALA A 24 10.08 -15.96 3.59
C ALA A 24 11.38 -15.87 4.43
N PHE A 25 11.24 -15.81 5.75
CA PHE A 25 12.37 -15.81 6.67
C PHE A 25 13.15 -17.14 6.62
N GLN A 26 12.47 -18.28 6.53
CA GLN A 26 13.16 -19.58 6.36
C GLN A 26 13.97 -19.63 5.07
N ARG A 27 13.43 -19.13 3.95
CA ARG A 27 14.14 -19.04 2.67
C ARG A 27 15.36 -18.12 2.78
N PHE A 28 15.24 -17.01 3.51
CA PHE A 28 16.35 -16.10 3.76
C PHE A 28 17.49 -16.79 4.50
N ILE A 29 17.21 -17.49 5.59
CA ILE A 29 18.22 -18.23 6.36
C ILE A 29 18.89 -19.34 5.53
N LYS A 30 18.14 -20.00 4.65
CA LYS A 30 18.66 -21.02 3.73
C LYS A 30 19.40 -20.44 2.52
N ARG A 31 19.45 -19.11 2.36
CA ARG A 31 20.01 -18.40 1.20
C ARG A 31 19.27 -18.70 -0.12
N GLU A 32 17.99 -19.01 -0.02
CA GLU A 32 17.06 -19.30 -1.13
C GLU A 32 16.10 -18.14 -1.41
N TYR A 33 16.23 -17.02 -0.70
CA TYR A 33 15.35 -15.86 -0.81
C TYR A 33 15.58 -15.05 -2.09
N LYS A 34 16.86 -14.77 -2.41
CA LYS A 34 17.24 -13.95 -3.56
C LYS A 34 16.93 -14.69 -4.87
N GLY A 35 16.40 -13.97 -5.85
CA GLY A 35 16.03 -14.49 -7.16
C GLY A 35 14.52 -14.50 -7.34
N GLU A 36 13.99 -15.51 -8.01
CA GLU A 36 12.57 -15.57 -8.42
C GLU A 36 11.57 -15.33 -7.27
N PHE A 37 11.91 -15.77 -6.06
CA PHE A 37 11.07 -15.56 -4.88
C PHE A 37 10.96 -14.07 -4.51
N GLU A 38 12.09 -13.39 -4.32
CA GLU A 38 12.13 -11.96 -4.05
C GLU A 38 11.53 -11.16 -5.21
N ASP A 39 11.85 -11.51 -6.47
CA ASP A 39 11.36 -10.80 -7.65
C ASP A 39 9.82 -10.77 -7.69
N LYS A 40 9.16 -11.88 -7.37
CA LYS A 40 7.69 -11.97 -7.28
C LYS A 40 7.11 -11.09 -6.17
N LEU A 41 7.76 -11.05 -5.01
CA LEU A 41 7.34 -10.19 -3.91
C LEU A 41 7.45 -8.71 -4.28
N LEU A 42 8.56 -8.32 -4.92
CA LEU A 42 8.78 -6.95 -5.38
C LEU A 42 7.80 -6.56 -6.49
N GLU A 43 7.48 -7.46 -7.42
CA GLU A 43 6.48 -7.23 -8.46
C GLU A 43 5.10 -6.95 -7.85
N ALA A 44 4.64 -7.81 -6.94
CA ALA A 44 3.37 -7.63 -6.24
C ALA A 44 3.33 -6.30 -5.47
N PHE A 45 4.42 -5.97 -4.78
CA PHE A 45 4.55 -4.70 -4.07
C PHE A 45 4.46 -3.48 -4.99
N ASN A 46 5.24 -3.48 -6.08
CA ASN A 46 5.26 -2.37 -7.03
C ASN A 46 3.89 -2.16 -7.68
N ASN A 47 3.18 -3.23 -8.00
CA ASN A 47 1.83 -3.16 -8.57
C ASN A 47 0.79 -2.63 -7.58
N ALA A 48 1.01 -2.78 -6.28
CA ALA A 48 0.13 -2.23 -5.24
C ALA A 48 0.35 -0.73 -4.99
N LEU A 49 1.48 -0.16 -5.43
CA LEU A 49 1.76 1.26 -5.26
C LEU A 49 0.97 2.09 -6.28
N LEU A 50 0.23 3.08 -5.77
CA LEU A 50 -0.36 4.13 -6.60
C LEU A 50 0.75 5.10 -7.03
N THR A 51 1.42 4.77 -8.13
CA THR A 51 2.60 5.51 -8.61
C THR A 51 2.26 6.77 -9.39
N SER A 52 1.05 6.84 -9.97
CA SER A 52 0.58 8.01 -10.72
C SER A 52 -0.44 8.77 -9.89
N PRO A 53 -0.14 10.00 -9.46
CA PRO A 53 -1.11 10.82 -8.80
C PRO A 53 -2.15 11.36 -9.78
N SER A 54 -3.43 11.29 -9.42
CA SER A 54 -4.55 11.69 -10.29
C SER A 54 -4.49 13.13 -10.78
N TRP A 55 -3.84 14.05 -10.05
CA TRP A 55 -3.69 15.46 -10.47
C TRP A 55 -2.76 15.66 -11.67
N GLN A 56 -2.04 14.62 -12.09
CA GLN A 56 -1.25 14.64 -13.33
C GLN A 56 -2.07 14.21 -14.56
N GLU A 57 -3.30 13.71 -14.37
CA GLU A 57 -4.16 13.28 -15.47
C GLU A 57 -4.76 14.49 -16.20
N ASN A 58 -4.85 14.37 -17.53
CA ASN A 58 -5.52 15.40 -18.35
C ASN A 58 -7.01 15.47 -17.99
N GLY A 59 -7.49 16.67 -17.67
CA GLY A 59 -8.89 16.89 -17.30
C GLY A 59 -9.20 16.61 -15.83
N TYR A 60 -8.19 16.50 -14.96
CA TYR A 60 -8.38 16.34 -13.52
C TYR A 60 -9.26 17.45 -12.91
N ASP A 61 -10.31 17.04 -12.20
CA ASP A 61 -11.15 17.91 -11.39
C ASP A 61 -11.01 17.58 -9.90
N HIS A 62 -10.38 18.50 -9.17
CA HIS A 62 -10.16 18.37 -7.73
C HIS A 62 -11.46 18.29 -6.92
N ILE A 63 -12.56 18.90 -7.37
CA ILE A 63 -13.84 18.87 -6.65
C ILE A 63 -14.45 17.47 -6.76
N SER A 64 -14.53 16.93 -7.98
CA SER A 64 -15.04 15.59 -8.21
C SER A 64 -14.20 14.52 -7.52
N SER A 65 -12.86 14.59 -7.65
CA SER A 65 -11.93 13.67 -6.98
C SER A 65 -12.06 13.73 -5.45
N TYR A 66 -12.23 14.92 -4.88
CA TYR A 66 -12.45 15.05 -3.44
C TYR A 66 -13.79 14.45 -3.00
N ARG A 67 -14.87 14.71 -3.73
CA ARG A 67 -16.21 14.20 -3.41
C ARG A 67 -16.29 12.67 -3.45
N GLU A 68 -15.57 12.03 -4.39
CA GLU A 68 -15.53 10.57 -4.52
C GLU A 68 -15.13 9.87 -3.22
N LYS A 69 -14.13 10.41 -2.49
CA LYS A 69 -13.61 9.83 -1.24
C LYS A 69 -14.28 10.38 0.02
N GLN A 70 -15.22 11.32 -0.11
CA GLN A 70 -15.79 12.08 1.01
C GLN A 70 -16.56 11.20 1.99
N GLU A 71 -17.43 10.31 1.48
CA GLU A 71 -18.24 9.45 2.35
C GLU A 71 -17.39 8.43 3.13
N ILE A 72 -16.35 7.88 2.50
CA ILE A 72 -15.40 7.00 3.19
C ILE A 72 -14.66 7.77 4.29
N ARG A 73 -14.19 8.99 4.02
CA ARG A 73 -13.53 9.82 5.04
C ARG A 73 -14.44 10.15 6.20
N LYS A 74 -15.71 10.49 5.95
CA LYS A 74 -16.72 10.72 6.99
C LYS A 74 -16.86 9.48 7.88
N ALA A 75 -17.10 8.32 7.28
CA ALA A 75 -17.24 7.06 8.02
C ALA A 75 -15.99 6.71 8.85
N LEU A 76 -14.79 6.96 8.32
CA LEU A 76 -13.53 6.74 9.05
C LEU A 76 -13.36 7.73 10.21
N TYR A 77 -13.69 9.00 10.01
CA TYR A 77 -13.64 10.01 11.07
C TYR A 77 -14.63 9.69 12.19
N ASP A 78 -15.87 9.34 11.86
CA ASP A 78 -16.88 8.96 12.85
C ASP A 78 -16.41 7.75 13.69
N LYS A 79 -15.73 6.80 13.05
CA LYS A 79 -15.22 5.60 13.72
C LYS A 79 -13.97 5.84 14.57
N PHE A 80 -13.00 6.59 14.05
CA PHE A 80 -11.64 6.64 14.62
C PHE A 80 -11.29 7.98 15.25
N ASN A 81 -12.00 9.06 14.91
CA ASN A 81 -11.78 10.39 15.46
C ASN A 81 -13.09 11.19 15.56
N PRO A 82 -14.09 10.72 16.35
CA PRO A 82 -15.44 11.30 16.36
C PRO A 82 -15.49 12.72 16.91
N GLN A 83 -14.48 13.13 17.69
CA GLN A 83 -14.36 14.51 18.20
C GLN A 83 -13.55 15.41 17.26
N GLY A 84 -12.99 14.83 16.19
CA GLY A 84 -12.21 15.52 15.18
C GLY A 84 -13.09 16.41 14.30
N ARG A 85 -12.50 17.51 13.80
CA ARG A 85 -13.15 18.35 12.79
C ARG A 85 -12.73 17.86 11.41
N LEU A 86 -13.68 17.29 10.67
CA LEU A 86 -13.49 16.94 9.26
C LEU A 86 -13.92 18.10 8.37
N LEU A 87 -13.02 18.59 7.52
CA LEU A 87 -13.38 19.49 6.44
C LEU A 87 -14.15 18.71 5.36
N ILE A 88 -15.24 19.28 4.87
CA ILE A 88 -16.12 18.68 3.86
C ILE A 88 -16.36 19.77 2.79
N LEU A 89 -16.32 19.39 1.51
CA LEU A 89 -16.65 20.28 0.37
C LEU A 89 -18.13 20.20 -0.01
#